data_AF-A0A353E1R2-F1
#
_entry.id   AF-A0A353E1R2-F1
#
_cell.length_a   1.000
_cell.length_b   1.000
_cell.length_c   1.000
_cell.angle_alpha   90.00
_cell.angle_beta   90.00
_cell.angle_gamma   90.00
#
_symmetry.space_group_name_H-M   'P 1'
#
loop_
_entity.id
_entity.type
_entity.pdbx_description
1 polymer ?
#
loop_
_entity_poly.entity_id
_entity_poly.type
_entity_poly.pdbx_seq_one_letter_code
_entity_poly.pdbx_strand_id
1 'polypeptide(L)'
;MSSEVVPVKIRGILPVNNGEAVFLGNKDKVFVIQIERSMGEVIKMFIQNKAKQRPLTHDLMTHVFQGFGISVERILISELKGTTYYARMVLQQRNELGRKIVEVDARPSDCLAIAA
;
A
#
# COMPACT_ATOMS: atom_id res chain seq x y z
N MET A 1 -21.36 -0.86 -10.48
CA MET A 1 -21.76 -0.24 -9.19
C MET A 1 -20.57 0.51 -8.68
N SER A 2 -20.63 1.85 -8.60
CA SER A 2 -19.56 2.65 -7.99
C SER A 2 -19.67 2.45 -6.48
N SER A 3 -18.98 1.44 -5.94
CA SER A 3 -18.77 1.38 -4.50
C SER A 3 -17.96 2.62 -4.12
N GLU A 4 -18.58 3.55 -3.40
CA GLU A 4 -17.85 4.66 -2.78
C GLU A 4 -16.71 4.09 -1.95
N VAL A 5 -15.49 4.38 -2.37
CA VAL A 5 -14.29 3.96 -1.64
C VAL A 5 -14.12 4.90 -0.45
N VAL A 6 -13.94 4.33 0.73
CA VAL A 6 -13.75 5.12 1.96
C VAL A 6 -12.25 5.42 2.12
N PRO A 7 -11.83 6.69 2.13
CA PRO A 7 -10.42 7.02 2.32
C PRO A 7 -9.99 6.71 3.75
N VAL A 8 -8.86 6.02 3.88
CA VAL A 8 -8.26 5.67 5.17
C VAL A 8 -6.80 6.11 5.20
N LYS A 9 -6.25 6.23 6.41
CA LYS A 9 -4.84 6.54 6.64
C LYS A 9 -4.26 5.54 7.63
N ILE A 10 -2.94 5.36 7.57
CA ILE A 10 -2.20 4.69 8.63
C ILE A 10 -2.27 5.60 9.87
N ARG A 11 -2.88 5.10 10.95
CA ARG A 11 -3.05 5.80 12.22
C ARG A 11 -1.93 5.49 13.20
N GLY A 12 -1.29 4.33 13.04
CA GLY A 12 -0.17 3.89 13.86
C GLY A 12 0.27 2.49 13.49
N ILE A 13 1.50 2.14 13.91
CA ILE A 13 2.06 0.81 13.75
C ILE A 13 2.70 0.42 15.08
N LEU A 14 2.21 -0.65 15.70
CA LEU A 14 2.68 -1.12 17.01
C LEU A 14 3.21 -2.55 16.91
N PRO A 15 4.31 -2.88 17.61
CA PRO A 15 4.81 -4.26 17.66
C PRO A 15 3.83 -5.14 18.43
N VAL A 16 3.68 -6.39 17.97
CA VAL A 16 2.92 -7.45 18.65
C VAL A 16 3.78 -8.72 18.72
N ASN A 17 3.33 -9.72 19.50
CA ASN A 17 4.10 -10.95 19.76
C ASN A 17 4.63 -11.59 18.47
N ASN A 18 3.82 -11.64 17.40
CA ASN A 18 4.18 -12.27 16.14
C ASN A 18 4.02 -11.31 14.95
N GLY A 19 4.69 -10.15 15.01
CA GLY A 19 4.74 -9.19 13.89
C GLY A 19 4.43 -7.76 14.32
N GLU A 20 3.71 -7.04 13.47
CA GLU A 20 3.25 -5.68 13.74
C GLU A 20 1.76 -5.53 13.43
N ALA A 21 1.08 -4.72 14.24
CA ALA A 21 -0.30 -4.32 14.04
C ALA A 21 -0.32 -2.94 13.38
N VAL A 22 -0.81 -2.88 12.14
CA VAL A 22 -1.05 -1.63 11.41
C VAL A 22 -2.48 -1.19 11.63
N PHE A 23 -2.66 -0.04 12.26
CA PHE A 23 -3.96 0.57 12.49
C PHE A 23 -4.33 1.42 11.27
N LEU A 24 -5.35 1.00 10.54
CA LEU A 24 -5.87 1.69 9.35
C LEU A 24 -7.27 2.19 9.61
N GLY A 25 -7.54 3.43 9.24
CA GLY A 25 -8.88 3.97 9.40
C GLY A 25 -9.01 5.46 9.14
N ASN A 26 -10.19 5.95 9.48
CA ASN A 26 -10.57 7.36 9.41
C ASN A 26 -11.03 7.82 10.81
N LYS A 27 -11.87 8.88 10.89
CA LYS A 27 -12.38 9.39 12.16
C LYS A 27 -13.43 8.48 12.80
N ASP A 28 -14.17 7.73 11.98
CA ASP A 28 -15.35 6.97 12.40
C ASP A 28 -15.00 5.53 12.76
N LYS A 29 -14.03 4.94 12.05
CA LYS A 29 -13.63 3.54 12.25
C LYS A 29 -12.14 3.35 12.02
N VAL A 30 -11.55 2.52 12.89
CA VAL A 30 -10.19 2.00 12.74
C VAL A 30 -10.25 0.49 12.83
N PHE A 31 -9.51 -0.18 11.96
CA PHE A 31 -9.30 -1.63 11.98
C PHE A 31 -7.81 -1.94 11.96
N VAL A 32 -7.48 -3.20 12.24
CA VAL A 32 -6.09 -3.66 12.38
C VAL A 32 -5.81 -4.69 11.31
N ILE A 33 -4.68 -4.53 10.63
CA ILE A 33 -4.06 -5.55 9.79
C ILE A 33 -2.76 -5.97 10.49
N GLN A 34 -2.65 -7.27 10.81
CA GLN A 34 -1.40 -7.82 11.31
C GLN A 34 -0.50 -8.19 10.12
N ILE A 35 0.76 -7.79 10.19
CA ILE A 35 1.78 -8.05 9.17
C ILE A 35 3.06 -8.58 9.81
N GLU A 36 3.93 -9.15 8.99
CA GLU A 36 5.27 -9.57 9.39
C GLU A 36 6.09 -8.38 9.90
N ARG A 37 7.00 -8.64 10.86
CA ARG A 37 7.82 -7.60 11.47
C ARG A 37 8.67 -6.83 10.46
N SER A 38 9.31 -7.54 9.55
CA SER A 38 10.14 -6.96 8.47
C SER A 38 9.33 -5.99 7.60
N MET A 39 8.10 -6.34 7.24
CA MET A 39 7.23 -5.46 6.47
C MET A 39 6.81 -4.22 7.24
N GLY A 40 6.53 -4.36 8.54
CA GLY A 40 6.19 -3.23 9.38
C GLY A 40 7.35 -2.24 9.55
N GLU A 41 8.58 -2.74 9.70
CA GLU A 41 9.79 -1.91 9.71
C GLU A 41 9.97 -1.14 8.39
N VAL A 42 9.75 -1.80 7.25
CA VAL A 42 9.81 -1.16 5.93
C VAL A 42 8.79 -0.03 5.83
N ILE A 43 7.53 -0.26 6.20
CA ILE A 43 6.48 0.77 6.16
C ILE A 43 6.84 1.95 7.07
N LYS A 44 7.32 1.70 8.30
CA LYS A 44 7.77 2.77 9.19
C LYS A 44 8.89 3.60 8.59
N MET A 45 9.85 2.98 7.91
CA MET A 45 10.95 3.70 7.24
C MET A 45 10.42 4.66 6.15
N PHE A 46 9.42 4.23 5.37
CA PHE A 46 8.76 5.07 4.38
C PHE A 46 8.00 6.23 5.01
N ILE A 47 7.15 5.95 6.02
CA ILE A 47 6.41 6.99 6.76
C ILE A 47 7.36 8.05 7.35
N GLN A 48 8.51 7.63 7.87
CA GLN A 48 9.51 8.52 8.48
C GLN A 48 10.38 9.26 7.45
N ASN A 49 10.23 9.01 6.15
CA ASN A 49 11.11 9.52 5.10
C ASN A 49 12.60 9.34 5.43
N LYS A 50 12.95 8.19 6.04
CA LYS A 50 14.31 7.94 6.49
C LYS A 50 15.22 7.79 5.27
N ALA A 51 16.32 8.55 5.23
CA ALA A 51 17.31 8.45 4.16
C ALA A 51 17.94 7.04 4.13
N LYS A 52 18.02 6.46 2.93
CA LYS A 52 18.58 5.13 2.67
C LYS A 52 19.80 5.30 1.76
N GLN A 53 20.88 4.55 2.01
CA GLN A 53 22.07 4.59 1.14
C GLN A 53 21.80 4.03 -0.26
N ARG A 54 20.87 3.07 -0.37
CA ARG A 54 20.46 2.43 -1.63
C ARG A 54 18.95 2.19 -1.62
N PRO A 55 18.30 2.14 -2.80
CA PRO A 55 16.88 1.82 -2.93
C PRO A 55 16.57 0.43 -2.37
N LEU A 56 15.48 0.30 -1.59
CA LEU A 56 14.90 -0.99 -1.19
C LEU A 56 13.94 -1.49 -2.28
N THR A 57 13.38 -2.69 -2.11
CA THR A 57 12.49 -3.32 -3.10
C THR A 57 11.32 -2.43 -3.50
N HIS A 58 10.67 -1.76 -2.54
CA HIS A 58 9.55 -0.86 -2.83
C HIS A 58 10.00 0.43 -3.53
N ASP A 59 11.19 0.95 -3.21
CA ASP A 59 11.78 2.07 -3.96
C ASP A 59 12.09 1.65 -5.41
N LEU A 60 12.68 0.46 -5.59
CA LEU A 60 12.95 -0.12 -6.92
C LEU A 60 11.67 -0.26 -7.73
N MET A 61 10.59 -0.78 -7.15
CA MET A 61 9.30 -0.91 -7.84
C MET A 61 8.74 0.45 -8.27
N THR A 62 8.81 1.46 -7.40
CA THR A 62 8.38 2.82 -7.74
C THR A 62 9.25 3.43 -8.85
N HIS A 63 10.56 3.21 -8.83
CA HIS A 63 11.45 3.63 -9.92
C HIS A 63 11.12 2.93 -11.24
N VAL A 64 10.80 1.63 -11.21
CA VAL A 64 10.34 0.91 -12.40
C VAL A 64 9.05 1.54 -12.93
N PHE A 65 8.05 1.79 -12.08
CA PHE A 65 6.82 2.45 -12.50
C PHE A 65 7.11 3.81 -13.16
N GLN A 66 7.92 4.65 -12.51
CA GLN A 66 8.32 5.95 -13.05
C GLN A 66 9.05 5.83 -14.41
N GLY A 67 9.98 4.89 -14.55
CA GLY A 67 10.73 4.65 -15.79
C GLY A 67 9.83 4.24 -16.97
N PHE A 68 8.68 3.61 -16.69
CA PHE A 68 7.68 3.26 -17.70
C PHE A 68 6.53 4.29 -17.79
N GLY A 69 6.60 5.43 -17.09
CA GLY A 69 5.52 6.43 -17.08
C GLY A 69 4.22 5.93 -16.43
N ILE A 70 4.35 4.97 -15.51
CA ILE A 70 3.26 4.40 -14.72
C ILE A 70 3.18 5.14 -13.38
N SER A 71 1.97 5.43 -12.92
CA SER A 71 1.69 5.96 -11.59
C SER A 71 0.66 5.11 -10.87
N VAL A 72 0.73 5.08 -9.54
CA VAL A 72 -0.31 4.46 -8.71
C VAL A 72 -1.48 5.44 -8.62
N GLU A 73 -2.63 5.09 -9.21
CA GLU A 73 -3.84 5.91 -9.15
C GLU A 73 -4.51 5.78 -7.78
N ARG A 74 -4.66 4.55 -7.29
CA ARG A 74 -5.21 4.26 -5.97
C ARG A 74 -4.87 2.84 -5.54
N ILE A 75 -4.96 2.62 -4.23
CA ILE A 75 -4.91 1.30 -3.61
C ILE A 75 -6.24 1.04 -2.95
N LEU A 76 -6.77 -0.17 -3.14
CA LEU A 76 -8.04 -0.61 -2.58
C LEU A 76 -7.78 -1.82 -1.70
N ILE A 77 -8.13 -1.75 -0.42
CA ILE A 77 -8.25 -2.94 0.42
C ILE A 77 -9.71 -3.38 0.27
N SER A 78 -9.95 -4.43 -0.52
CA SER A 78 -11.29 -4.72 -1.04
C SER A 78 -12.05 -5.76 -0.22
N GLU A 79 -11.35 -6.78 0.28
CA GLU A 79 -11.99 -7.98 0.83
C GLU A 79 -11.21 -8.53 2.02
N LEU A 80 -11.93 -9.19 2.93
CA LEU A 80 -11.38 -10.04 3.99
C LEU A 80 -12.00 -11.43 3.82
N LYS A 81 -11.16 -12.43 3.54
CA LYS A 81 -11.59 -13.84 3.47
C LYS A 81 -10.94 -14.61 4.60
N GLY A 82 -11.75 -15.07 5.54
CA GLY A 82 -11.26 -15.62 6.79
C GLY A 82 -10.44 -14.57 7.54
N THR A 83 -9.13 -14.81 7.66
CA THR A 83 -8.18 -13.91 8.31
C THR A 83 -7.29 -13.12 7.35
N THR A 84 -7.51 -13.26 6.04
CA THR A 84 -6.63 -12.69 5.00
C THR A 84 -7.29 -11.52 4.30
N TYR A 85 -6.68 -10.34 4.43
CA TYR A 85 -7.06 -9.15 3.67
C TYR A 85 -6.47 -9.19 2.26
N TYR A 86 -7.27 -8.76 1.29
CA TYR A 86 -6.88 -8.62 -0.12
C TYR A 86 -6.84 -7.15 -0.51
N ALA A 87 -5.88 -6.79 -1.35
CA ALA A 87 -5.79 -5.46 -1.92
C ALA A 87 -5.58 -5.48 -3.43
N ARG A 88 -5.97 -4.38 -4.06
CA ARG A 88 -5.72 -4.09 -5.47
C ARG A 88 -4.95 -2.80 -5.59
N MET A 89 -3.87 -2.82 -6.35
CA MET A 89 -3.16 -1.62 -6.76
C MET A 89 -3.63 -1.24 -8.16
N VAL A 90 -4.28 -0.08 -8.27
CA VAL A 90 -4.73 0.47 -9.54
C VAL A 90 -3.60 1.33 -10.09
N LEU A 91 -2.99 0.85 -11.17
CA LEU A 91 -1.94 1.53 -11.88
C LEU A 91 -2.52 2.22 -13.10
N GLN A 92 -2.01 3.40 -13.40
CA GLN A 92 -2.34 4.13 -14.62
C GLN A 92 -1.08 4.48 -15.41
N GLN A 93 -1.18 4.39 -16.73
CA GLN A 93 -0.18 4.87 -17.68
C GLN A 93 -0.89 5.75 -18.70
N ARG A 94 -0.29 6.89 -19.05
CA ARG A 94 -0.80 7.77 -20.11
C ARG A 94 0.25 7.95 -21.19
N ASN A 95 -0.15 7.72 -22.44
CA ASN A 95 0.70 7.93 -23.62
C ASN A 95 -0.15 8.55 -24.74
N GLU A 96 0.43 8.66 -25.94
CA GLU A 96 -0.21 9.25 -27.12
C GLU A 96 -1.49 8.51 -27.55
N LEU A 97 -1.61 7.21 -27.23
CA LEU A 97 -2.77 6.39 -27.55
C LEU A 97 -3.91 6.52 -26.52
N GLY A 98 -3.64 7.13 -25.36
CA GLY A 98 -4.63 7.40 -24.33
C GLY A 98 -4.21 6.99 -22.93
N ARG A 99 -5.20 6.63 -22.11
CA ARG A 99 -5.04 6.24 -20.71
C ARG A 99 -5.28 4.74 -20.57
N LYS A 100 -4.29 4.01 -20.04
CA LYS A 100 -4.40 2.60 -19.69
C LYS A 100 -4.46 2.45 -18.18
N ILE A 101 -5.47 1.70 -17.71
CA ILE A 101 -5.62 1.31 -16.30
C ILE A 101 -5.36 -0.18 -16.18
N VAL A 102 -4.57 -0.58 -15.18
CA VAL A 102 -4.32 -1.98 -14.83
C VAL A 102 -4.54 -2.15 -13.34
N GLU A 103 -5.34 -3.15 -12.97
CA GLU A 103 -5.49 -3.57 -11.58
C GLU A 103 -4.60 -4.75 -11.30
N VAL A 104 -3.70 -4.61 -10.32
CA VAL A 104 -2.78 -5.65 -9.89
C VAL A 104 -3.24 -6.18 -8.54
N ASP A 105 -3.34 -7.50 -8.40
CA ASP A 105 -3.55 -8.14 -7.11
C ASP A 105 -2.32 -7.96 -6.21
N ALA A 106 -2.53 -7.54 -4.97
CA ALA A 106 -1.45 -7.23 -4.05
C ALA A 106 -1.86 -7.48 -2.60
N ARG A 107 -0.87 -7.74 -1.73
CA ARG A 107 -1.13 -7.78 -0.29
C ARG A 107 -1.28 -6.34 0.23
N PRO A 108 -2.10 -6.11 1.27
CA PRO A 108 -2.22 -4.80 1.89
C PRO A 108 -0.86 -4.24 2.34
N SER A 109 0.04 -5.07 2.88
CA SER A 109 1.36 -4.63 3.34
C SER A 109 2.20 -4.00 2.23
N ASP A 110 2.21 -4.60 1.04
CA ASP A 110 3.01 -4.12 -0.10
C ASP A 110 2.42 -2.79 -0.61
N CYS A 111 1.09 -2.71 -0.70
CA CYS A 111 0.39 -1.50 -1.06
C CYS A 111 0.67 -0.36 -0.08
N LEU A 112 0.60 -0.62 1.22
CA LEU A 112 0.87 0.37 2.25
C LEU A 112 2.31 0.89 2.20
N ALA A 113 3.28 0.02 1.89
CA ALA A 113 4.67 0.43 1.73
C ALA A 113 4.90 1.32 0.49
N ILE A 114 4.16 1.09 -0.61
CA ILE A 114 4.22 1.96 -1.79
C ILE A 114 3.47 3.30 -1.58
N ALA A 115 2.42 3.30 -0.74
CA ALA A 115 1.62 4.49 -0.46
C ALA A 115 2.17 5.40 0.65
N ALA A 116 3.05 4.87 1.50
CA ALA A 116 3.65 5.56 2.65
C ALA A 116 4.71 6.57 2.23
#